data_AF-A0A519U3M0-F1
#
_entry.id   AF-A0A519U3M0-F1
#
_cell.length_a   1.000
_cell.length_b   1.000
_cell.length_c   1.000
_cell.angle_alpha   90.00
_cell.angle_beta   90.00
_cell.angle_gamma   90.00
#
_symmetry.space_group_name_H-M   'P 1'
#
loop_
_entity.id
_entity.type
_entity.pdbx_description
1 polymer ?
#
loop_
_entity_poly.entity_id
_entity_poly.type
_entity_poly.pdbx_seq_one_letter_code
_entity_poly.pdbx_strand_id
1 'polypeptide(L)'
;MKNFKFLSVLLFVALGATFQSCKKDGDVHEIGDQEFVTTAGRIMAFELAAANLVNSRTQATSVRTFSNGLITEHGKVTAEMQALAQQRFWIMPTELSTSQQANITSLTALNGAAFDKEFSRMMVASHQEAVDFYTRASSDNGTKSVELRMFADNKLPAMRTQLTSAQQLNTSLQ
;
A
#
# COMPACT_ATOMS: atom_id res chain seq x y z
N MET A 1 -46.76 -21.69 -71.00
CA MET A 1 -45.71 -21.26 -71.95
C MET A 1 -44.39 -21.10 -71.20
N LYS A 2 -43.35 -21.79 -71.69
CA LYS A 2 -41.90 -21.51 -71.56
C LYS A 2 -41.24 -21.41 -70.15
N ASN A 3 -40.75 -22.59 -69.73
CA ASN A 3 -39.44 -22.95 -69.17
C ASN A 3 -38.39 -21.84 -68.93
N PHE A 4 -37.71 -21.88 -67.77
CA PHE A 4 -36.27 -21.61 -67.68
C PHE A 4 -35.61 -22.50 -66.63
N LYS A 5 -34.42 -23.01 -66.96
CA LYS A 5 -33.60 -23.99 -66.22
C LYS A 5 -32.51 -23.28 -65.39
N PHE A 6 -31.85 -24.09 -64.54
CA PHE A 6 -30.54 -23.89 -63.87
C PHE A 6 -30.63 -23.05 -62.57
N LEU A 7 -29.87 -23.28 -61.49
CA LEU A 7 -28.60 -23.96 -61.29
C LEU A 7 -28.45 -24.31 -59.80
N SER A 8 -27.77 -25.41 -59.48
CA SER A 8 -27.33 -25.82 -58.14
C SER A 8 -26.45 -24.77 -57.44
N VAL A 9 -26.60 -24.58 -56.11
CA VAL A 9 -25.47 -24.36 -55.19
C VAL A 9 -25.88 -24.85 -53.78
N LEU A 10 -25.27 -25.95 -53.36
CA LEU A 10 -25.12 -26.33 -51.95
C LEU A 10 -24.11 -25.36 -51.32
N LEU A 11 -24.52 -24.60 -50.31
CA LEU A 11 -23.60 -23.85 -49.45
C LEU A 11 -23.83 -24.28 -48.00
N PHE A 12 -22.92 -25.13 -47.52
CA PHE A 12 -22.75 -25.41 -46.09
C PHE A 12 -22.26 -24.14 -45.40
N VAL A 13 -23.08 -23.53 -44.55
CA VAL A 13 -22.63 -22.53 -43.58
C VAL A 13 -22.59 -23.22 -42.22
N ALA A 14 -21.40 -23.68 -41.84
CA ALA A 14 -21.11 -24.10 -40.48
C ALA A 14 -21.13 -22.84 -39.59
N LEU A 15 -22.19 -22.68 -38.80
CA LEU A 15 -22.31 -21.61 -37.81
C LEU A 15 -21.42 -21.98 -36.61
N GLY A 16 -20.17 -21.52 -36.65
CA GLY A 16 -19.25 -21.62 -35.52
C GLY A 16 -19.77 -20.75 -34.37
N ALA A 17 -20.33 -21.37 -33.34
CA ALA A 17 -20.61 -20.73 -32.08
C ALA A 17 -19.28 -20.45 -31.36
N THR A 18 -18.70 -19.26 -31.56
CA THR A 18 -17.63 -18.78 -30.71
C THR A 18 -18.25 -18.40 -29.35
N PHE A 19 -18.20 -19.34 -28.40
CA PHE A 19 -18.33 -19.01 -26.99
C PHE A 19 -17.16 -18.11 -26.61
N GLN A 20 -17.39 -16.81 -26.66
CA GLN A 20 -16.47 -15.83 -26.12
C GLN A 20 -16.57 -15.95 -24.59
N SER A 21 -15.72 -16.80 -24.03
CA SER A 21 -15.51 -16.91 -22.60
C SER A 21 -15.11 -15.53 -22.09
N CYS A 22 -16.04 -14.82 -21.45
CA CYS A 22 -15.70 -13.68 -20.59
C CYS A 22 -14.70 -14.21 -19.55
N LYS A 23 -13.42 -13.93 -19.77
CA LYS A 23 -12.46 -13.93 -18.67
C LYS A 23 -13.03 -12.95 -17.66
N LYS A 24 -13.38 -13.45 -16.47
CA LYS A 24 -13.42 -12.62 -15.28
C LYS A 24 -11.98 -12.19 -15.06
N ASP A 25 -11.62 -11.07 -15.64
CA ASP A 25 -10.41 -10.36 -15.27
C ASP A 25 -10.52 -10.16 -13.76
N GLY A 26 -9.53 -10.65 -13.01
CA GLY A 26 -9.56 -10.58 -11.56
C GLY A 26 -9.71 -9.12 -11.17
N ASP A 27 -10.85 -8.76 -10.59
CA ASP A 27 -11.13 -7.42 -10.10
C ASP A 27 -10.00 -6.98 -9.17
N VAL A 28 -9.04 -6.25 -9.72
CA VAL A 28 -8.11 -5.47 -8.91
C VAL A 28 -8.99 -4.38 -8.33
N HIS A 29 -9.38 -4.55 -7.06
CA HIS A 29 -10.26 -3.59 -6.40
C HIS A 29 -9.59 -2.21 -6.45
N GLU A 30 -10.24 -1.31 -7.20
CA GLU A 30 -9.88 0.10 -7.32
C GLU A 30 -9.78 0.72 -5.92
N ILE A 31 -8.69 1.43 -5.64
CA ILE A 31 -8.50 2.11 -4.35
C ILE A 31 -9.10 3.50 -4.49
N GLY A 32 -10.13 3.82 -3.70
CA GLY A 32 -10.73 5.15 -3.74
C GLY A 32 -9.71 6.23 -3.33
N ASP A 33 -9.74 7.42 -3.94
CA ASP A 33 -8.78 8.49 -3.61
C ASP A 33 -8.79 8.85 -2.11
N GLN A 34 -9.99 8.98 -1.53
CA GLN A 34 -10.17 9.21 -0.10
C GLN A 34 -9.68 8.02 0.74
N GLU A 35 -9.88 6.79 0.27
CA GLU A 35 -9.38 5.59 0.93
C GLU A 35 -7.85 5.57 0.94
N PHE A 36 -7.21 5.92 -0.18
CA PHE A 36 -5.76 6.04 -0.27
C PHE A 36 -5.21 7.04 0.74
N VAL A 37 -5.74 8.26 0.78
CA VAL A 37 -5.31 9.30 1.72
C VAL A 37 -5.52 8.86 3.17
N THR A 38 -6.65 8.21 3.46
CA THR A 38 -6.99 7.71 4.81
C THR A 38 -6.00 6.63 5.25
N THR A 39 -5.77 5.63 4.40
CA THR A 39 -4.92 4.47 4.71
C THR A 39 -3.46 4.88 4.78
N ALA A 40 -2.96 5.65 3.81
CA ALA A 40 -1.59 6.17 3.82
C ALA A 40 -1.32 7.03 5.07
N GLY A 41 -2.27 7.90 5.44
CA GLY A 41 -2.15 8.71 6.65
C GLY A 41 -2.08 7.88 7.93
N ARG A 42 -2.91 6.84 8.04
CA ARG A 42 -2.89 5.93 9.19
C ARG A 42 -1.60 5.11 9.27
N ILE A 43 -1.05 4.64 8.16
CA ILE A 43 0.23 3.92 8.13
C ILE A 43 1.34 4.84 8.67
N MET A 44 1.46 6.05 8.13
CA MET A 44 2.47 7.01 8.59
C MET A 44 2.28 7.41 10.06
N ALA A 45 1.05 7.65 10.50
CA ALA A 45 0.75 7.99 11.89
C ALA A 45 1.14 6.85 12.85
N PHE A 46 0.88 5.59 12.46
CA PHE A 46 1.27 4.43 13.25
C PHE A 46 2.80 4.31 13.38
N GLU A 47 3.53 4.43 12.28
CA GLU A 47 4.99 4.32 12.28
C GLU A 47 5.65 5.44 13.07
N LEU A 48 5.14 6.68 12.96
CA LEU A 48 5.58 7.80 13.78
C LEU A 48 5.28 7.59 15.26
N ALA A 49 4.09 7.09 15.61
CA ALA A 49 3.74 6.79 17.00
C ALA A 49 4.66 5.72 17.60
N ALA A 50 4.93 4.64 16.86
CA ALA A 50 5.86 3.59 17.30
C ALA A 50 7.30 4.11 17.45
N ALA A 51 7.78 4.89 16.47
CA ALA A 51 9.12 5.48 16.49
C ALA A 51 9.31 6.42 17.69
N ASN A 52 8.30 7.21 18.05
CA ASN A 52 8.39 8.12 19.19
C ASN A 52 8.55 7.42 20.55
N LEU A 53 8.20 6.13 20.67
CA LEU A 53 8.42 5.37 21.90
C LEU A 53 9.89 4.99 22.10
N VAL A 54 10.66 4.83 21.03
CA VAL A 54 11.98 4.17 21.00
C VAL A 54 12.95 4.75 22.03
N ASN A 55 13.05 6.07 22.13
CA ASN A 55 14.00 6.73 23.03
C ASN A 55 13.80 6.38 24.52
N SER A 56 12.56 6.06 24.91
CA SER A 56 12.19 5.70 26.28
C SER A 56 12.21 4.19 26.56
N ARG A 57 12.29 3.36 25.52
CA ARG A 57 12.07 1.91 25.62
C ARG A 57 13.30 1.05 25.35
N THR A 58 14.33 1.60 24.72
CA THR A 58 15.52 0.82 24.34
C THR A 58 16.85 1.56 24.50
N GLN A 59 17.94 0.80 24.64
CA GLN A 59 19.31 1.29 24.55
C GLN A 59 20.01 0.84 23.25
N ALA A 60 19.34 0.08 22.38
CA ALA A 60 19.92 -0.39 21.14
C ALA A 60 20.12 0.77 20.15
N THR A 61 21.38 1.08 19.84
CA THR A 61 21.73 2.16 18.88
C THR A 61 21.13 1.90 17.51
N SER A 62 21.08 0.64 17.05
CA SER A 62 20.49 0.28 15.75
C SER A 62 18.99 0.63 15.67
N VAL A 63 18.23 0.36 16.72
CA VAL A 63 16.79 0.67 16.81
C VAL A 63 16.57 2.18 16.86
N ARG A 64 17.37 2.92 17.65
CA ARG A 64 17.33 4.39 17.69
C ARG A 64 17.64 5.03 16.34
N THR A 65 18.68 4.56 15.66
CA THR A 65 19.06 5.06 14.32
C THR A 65 17.94 4.82 13.31
N PHE A 66 17.38 3.61 13.27
CA PHE A 66 16.27 3.30 12.37
C PHE A 66 15.05 4.19 12.65
N SER A 67 14.68 4.34 13.92
CA SER A 67 13.57 5.17 14.36
C SER A 67 13.72 6.65 13.99
N ASN A 68 14.92 7.22 14.11
CA ASN A 68 15.17 8.60 13.72
C ASN A 68 15.03 8.80 12.20
N GLY A 69 15.43 7.79 11.42
CA GLY A 69 15.18 7.74 9.98
C GLY A 69 13.68 7.78 9.68
N LEU A 70 12.87 6.99 10.38
CA LEU A 70 11.41 7.01 10.22
C LEU A 70 10.81 8.38 10.51
N ILE A 71 11.15 8.98 11.66
CA ILE A 71 10.62 10.29 12.06
C ILE A 71 10.91 11.36 10.98
N THR A 72 12.12 11.33 10.41
CA THR A 72 12.54 12.28 9.39
C THR A 72 11.79 12.07 8.08
N GLU A 73 11.80 10.85 7.54
CA GLU A 73 11.21 10.59 6.22
C GLU A 73 9.68 10.62 6.27
N HIS A 74 9.04 9.97 7.24
CA HIS A 74 7.58 9.98 7.36
C HIS A 74 7.05 11.37 7.74
N GLY A 75 7.82 12.19 8.48
CA GLY A 75 7.46 13.59 8.70
C GLY A 75 7.36 14.39 7.40
N LYS A 76 8.33 14.21 6.49
CA LYS A 76 8.32 14.83 5.16
C LYS A 76 7.17 14.32 4.29
N VAL A 77 7.02 13.00 4.17
CA VAL A 77 5.96 12.38 3.34
C VAL A 77 4.56 12.72 3.86
N THR A 78 4.39 12.83 5.18
CA THR A 78 3.13 13.28 5.80
C THR A 78 2.81 14.71 5.39
N ALA A 79 3.76 15.63 5.45
CA ALA A 79 3.56 17.01 5.06
C ALA A 79 3.20 17.15 3.56
N GLU A 80 3.86 16.38 2.69
CA GLU A 80 3.54 16.33 1.26
C GLU A 80 2.11 15.80 1.00
N MET A 81 1.71 14.70 1.67
CA MET A 81 0.35 14.15 1.57
C MET A 81 -0.70 15.14 2.08
N GLN A 82 -0.45 15.81 3.20
CA GLN A 82 -1.36 16.81 3.76
C GLN A 82 -1.60 17.97 2.79
N ALA A 83 -0.55 18.47 2.14
CA ALA A 83 -0.67 19.52 1.14
C ALA A 83 -1.53 19.07 -0.06
N LEU A 84 -1.32 17.84 -0.53
CA LEU A 84 -2.10 17.27 -1.63
C LEU A 84 -3.56 17.04 -1.24
N ALA A 85 -3.81 16.53 -0.04
CA ALA A 85 -5.15 16.31 0.51
C ALA A 85 -5.94 17.62 0.64
N GLN A 86 -5.30 18.69 1.12
CA GLN A 86 -5.92 20.02 1.23
C GLN A 86 -6.34 20.59 -0.12
N GLN A 87 -5.51 20.45 -1.16
CA GLN A 87 -5.82 20.93 -2.51
C GLN A 87 -7.01 20.22 -3.15
N ARG A 88 -7.29 18.99 -2.72
CA ARG A 88 -8.31 18.11 -3.30
C ARG A 88 -9.50 17.85 -2.37
N PHE A 89 -9.53 18.51 -1.21
CA PHE A 89 -10.54 18.35 -0.15
C PHE A 89 -10.66 16.91 0.38
N TRP A 90 -9.57 16.14 0.34
CA TRP A 90 -9.52 14.84 1.01
C TRP A 90 -9.21 15.01 2.50
N ILE A 91 -9.78 14.12 3.30
CA ILE A 91 -9.56 14.12 4.74
C ILE A 91 -8.44 13.14 5.06
N MET A 92 -7.32 13.64 5.55
CA MET A 92 -6.26 12.80 6.09
C MET A 92 -6.43 12.73 7.61
N PRO A 93 -6.81 11.55 8.18
CA PRO A 93 -6.94 11.41 9.62
C PRO A 93 -5.57 11.55 10.29
N THR A 94 -5.57 12.08 11.51
CA THR A 94 -4.38 12.09 12.38
C THR A 94 -4.45 11.02 13.46
N GLU A 95 -5.63 10.44 13.66
CA GLU A 95 -5.85 9.36 14.60
C GLU A 95 -5.51 7.98 14.03
N LEU A 96 -5.06 7.10 14.93
CA LEU A 96 -4.82 5.69 14.65
C LEU A 96 -6.15 4.92 14.56
N SER A 97 -6.16 3.84 13.79
CA SER A 97 -7.25 2.86 13.88
C SER A 97 -7.25 2.14 15.24
N THR A 98 -8.36 1.50 15.61
CA THR A 98 -8.44 0.70 16.84
C THR A 98 -7.36 -0.38 16.91
N SER A 99 -7.06 -1.06 15.79
CA SER A 99 -6.01 -2.09 15.76
C SER A 99 -4.62 -1.49 15.91
N GLN A 100 -4.35 -0.36 15.25
CA GLN A 100 -3.08 0.36 15.39
C GLN A 100 -2.89 0.87 16.83
N GLN A 101 -3.94 1.38 17.47
CA GLN A 101 -3.90 1.78 18.87
C GLN A 101 -3.61 0.61 19.81
N ALA A 102 -4.18 -0.58 19.54
CA ALA A 102 -3.90 -1.79 20.31
C ALA A 102 -2.44 -2.25 20.14
N ASN A 103 -1.88 -2.16 18.92
CA ASN A 103 -0.47 -2.44 18.65
C ASN A 103 0.44 -1.48 19.43
N ILE A 104 0.17 -0.17 19.38
CA ILE A 104 0.94 0.83 20.14
C ILE A 104 0.85 0.57 21.65
N THR A 105 -0.33 0.23 22.15
CA THR A 105 -0.53 -0.10 23.58
C THR A 105 0.31 -1.31 23.98
N SER A 106 0.29 -2.37 23.17
CA SER A 106 1.08 -3.58 23.40
C SER A 106 2.58 -3.28 23.37
N LEU A 107 3.04 -2.51 22.39
CA LEU A 107 4.44 -2.10 22.26
C LEU A 107 4.91 -1.25 23.45
N THR A 108 4.05 -0.36 23.95
CA THR A 108 4.31 0.51 25.11
C THR A 108 4.52 -0.28 26.41
N ALA A 109 3.97 -1.49 26.52
CA ALA A 109 4.16 -2.36 27.69
C ALA A 109 5.54 -3.05 27.72
N LEU A 110 6.30 -3.02 26.62
CA LEU A 110 7.58 -3.69 26.48
C LEU A 110 8.75 -2.72 26.72
N ASN A 111 9.91 -3.28 27.09
CA ASN A 111 11.17 -2.54 27.23
C ASN A 111 12.36 -3.41 26.82
N GLY A 112 13.50 -2.78 26.53
CA GLY A 112 14.76 -3.45 26.16
C GLY A 112 14.59 -4.36 24.95
N ALA A 113 15.24 -5.53 24.99
CA ALA A 113 15.25 -6.47 23.87
C ALA A 113 13.84 -6.94 23.45
N ALA A 114 12.89 -7.03 24.37
CA ALA A 114 11.51 -7.39 24.04
C ALA A 114 10.82 -6.30 23.21
N PHE A 115 11.05 -5.02 23.58
CA PHE A 115 10.60 -3.88 22.77
C PHE A 115 11.29 -3.86 21.41
N ASP A 116 12.60 -4.08 21.35
CA ASP A 116 13.37 -4.04 20.10
C ASP A 116 12.86 -5.08 19.08
N LYS A 117 12.64 -6.31 19.55
CA LYS A 117 12.09 -7.40 18.72
C LYS A 117 10.69 -7.08 18.21
N GLU A 118 9.80 -6.61 19.08
CA GLU A 118 8.43 -6.32 18.67
C GLU A 118 8.33 -5.08 17.77
N PHE A 119 9.08 -4.02 18.08
CA PHE A 119 9.18 -2.83 17.25
C PHE A 119 9.65 -3.20 15.84
N SER A 120 10.76 -3.93 15.71
CA SER A 120 11.30 -4.29 14.40
C SER A 120 10.35 -5.20 13.60
N ARG A 121 9.66 -6.14 14.26
CA ARG A 121 8.60 -6.96 13.65
C ARG A 121 7.44 -6.11 13.12
N MET A 122 6.95 -5.17 13.93
CA MET A 122 5.89 -4.24 13.53
C MET A 122 6.31 -3.37 12.34
N MET A 123 7.56 -2.90 12.32
CA MET A 123 8.07 -2.08 11.22
C MET A 123 8.19 -2.87 9.92
N VAL A 124 8.63 -4.13 9.95
CA VAL A 124 8.63 -5.00 8.76
C VAL A 124 7.20 -5.19 8.23
N ALA A 125 6.25 -5.49 9.10
CA ALA A 125 4.86 -5.71 8.70
C ALA A 125 4.23 -4.44 8.07
N SER A 126 4.41 -3.29 8.72
CA SER A 126 3.89 -2.00 8.24
C SER A 126 4.49 -1.59 6.90
N HIS A 127 5.81 -1.72 6.73
CA HIS A 127 6.46 -1.39 5.45
C HIS A 127 6.08 -2.35 4.33
N GLN A 128 5.87 -3.63 4.62
CA GLN A 128 5.41 -4.59 3.62
C GLN A 128 3.99 -4.24 3.15
N GLU A 129 3.08 -3.97 4.10
CA GLU A 129 1.73 -3.50 3.80
C GLU A 129 1.75 -2.21 2.97
N ALA A 130 2.60 -1.24 3.34
CA ALA A 130 2.75 0.01 2.62
C ALA A 130 3.24 -0.20 1.18
N VAL A 131 4.27 -1.03 0.97
CA VAL A 131 4.79 -1.33 -0.38
C VAL A 131 3.72 -1.98 -1.25
N ASP A 132 2.98 -2.95 -0.72
CA ASP A 132 1.92 -3.64 -1.46
C ASP A 132 0.76 -2.68 -1.78
N PHE A 133 0.37 -1.85 -0.81
CA PHE A 133 -0.68 -0.85 -0.97
C PHE A 133 -0.31 0.22 -2.01
N TYR A 134 0.90 0.78 -1.93
CA TYR A 134 1.38 1.80 -2.86
C TYR A 134 1.59 1.24 -4.26
N THR A 135 2.04 -0.02 -4.39
CA THR A 135 2.19 -0.68 -5.70
C THR A 135 0.84 -0.85 -6.39
N ARG A 136 -0.21 -1.19 -5.63
CA ARG A 136 -1.58 -1.25 -6.17
C ARG A 136 -2.08 0.15 -6.53
N ALA A 137 -1.88 1.12 -5.64
CA ALA A 137 -2.36 2.49 -5.81
C ALA A 137 -1.73 3.21 -7.01
N SER A 138 -0.48 2.88 -7.38
CA SER A 138 0.22 3.48 -8.53
C SER A 138 -0.13 2.85 -9.87
N SER A 139 -0.78 1.67 -9.88
CA SER A 139 -1.19 1.01 -11.11
C SER A 139 -2.27 1.77 -11.88
N ASP A 140 -2.46 1.45 -13.16
CA ASP A 140 -3.48 2.09 -14.02
C ASP A 140 -4.91 1.94 -13.48
N ASN A 141 -5.18 0.85 -12.73
CA ASN A 141 -6.46 0.58 -12.07
C ASN A 141 -6.42 0.87 -10.55
N GLY A 142 -5.42 1.63 -10.10
CA GLY A 142 -5.18 1.98 -8.70
C GLY A 142 -6.08 3.11 -8.22
N THR A 143 -5.49 4.26 -7.86
CA THR A 143 -6.25 5.47 -7.51
C THR A 143 -6.77 6.18 -8.76
N LYS A 144 -7.85 6.96 -8.67
CA LYS A 144 -8.41 7.73 -9.81
C LYS A 144 -7.63 8.99 -10.08
N SER A 145 -7.18 9.67 -9.02
CA SER A 145 -6.34 10.86 -9.13
C SER A 145 -4.98 10.51 -9.72
N VAL A 146 -4.62 11.19 -10.81
CA VAL A 146 -3.27 11.11 -11.40
C VAL A 146 -2.22 11.52 -10.37
N GLU A 147 -2.49 12.54 -9.57
CA GLU A 147 -1.57 13.01 -8.53
C GLU A 147 -1.33 11.97 -7.44
N LEU A 148 -2.37 11.24 -7.01
CA LEU A 148 -2.20 10.15 -6.04
C LEU A 148 -1.48 8.95 -6.64
N ARG A 149 -1.76 8.58 -7.90
CA ARG A 149 -1.00 7.52 -8.60
C ARG A 149 0.49 7.88 -8.68
N MET A 150 0.80 9.11 -9.08
CA MET A 150 2.18 9.60 -9.15
C MET A 150 2.83 9.70 -7.76
N PHE A 151 2.09 10.16 -6.75
CA PHE A 151 2.57 10.19 -5.38
C PHE A 151 2.94 8.78 -4.92
N ALA A 152 2.05 7.80 -5.12
CA ALA A 152 2.30 6.41 -4.76
C ALA A 152 3.55 5.86 -5.46
N ASP A 153 3.63 6.04 -6.78
CA ASP A 153 4.76 5.56 -7.59
C ASP A 153 6.11 6.14 -7.12
N ASN A 154 6.14 7.46 -6.91
CA ASN A 154 7.36 8.17 -6.51
C ASN A 154 7.89 7.78 -5.13
N LYS A 155 7.04 7.24 -4.24
CA LYS A 155 7.47 6.82 -2.89
C LYS A 155 7.93 5.36 -2.83
N LEU A 156 7.56 4.52 -3.79
CA LEU A 156 7.91 3.09 -3.79
C LEU A 156 9.41 2.79 -3.66
N PRO A 157 10.34 3.50 -4.33
CA PRO A 157 11.77 3.21 -4.18
C PRO A 157 12.28 3.41 -2.74
N ALA A 158 11.84 4.49 -2.09
CA ALA A 158 12.20 4.78 -0.70
C ALA A 158 11.57 3.76 0.24
N MET A 159 10.29 3.44 0.08
CA MET A 159 9.59 2.45 0.91
C MET A 159 10.21 1.05 0.81
N ARG A 160 10.62 0.61 -0.37
CA ARG A 160 11.34 -0.67 -0.56
C ARG A 160 12.70 -0.68 0.15
N THR A 161 13.39 0.46 0.14
CA THR A 161 14.65 0.63 0.87
C THR A 161 14.41 0.55 2.37
N GLN A 162 13.40 1.25 2.89
CA GLN A 162 13.04 1.23 4.31
C GLN A 162 12.58 -0.18 4.76
N LEU A 163 11.81 -0.89 3.93
CA LEU A 163 11.45 -2.30 4.18
C LEU A 163 12.69 -3.18 4.32
N THR A 164 13.66 -3.03 3.41
CA THR A 164 14.93 -3.77 3.47
C THR A 164 15.67 -3.45 4.77
N SER A 165 15.75 -2.17 5.17
CA SER A 165 16.36 -1.77 6.44
C SER A 165 15.60 -2.32 7.65
N ALA A 166 14.27 -2.38 7.62
CA ALA A 166 13.45 -2.96 8.68
C ALA A 166 13.72 -4.47 8.82
N GLN A 167 13.84 -5.19 7.70
CA GLN A 167 14.16 -6.62 7.67
C GLN A 167 15.57 -6.90 8.20
N GLN A 168 16.55 -6.08 7.84
CA GLN A 168 17.92 -6.16 8.35
C GLN A 168 17.95 -5.91 9.86
N LEU A 169 17.28 -4.86 10.33
CA LEU A 169 17.15 -4.57 11.76
C LEU A 169 16.53 -5.77 12.49
N ASN A 170 15.39 -6.25 12.02
CA ASN A 170 14.68 -7.39 12.63
C ASN A 170 15.57 -8.63 12.69
N THR A 171 16.33 -8.92 11.64
CA THR A 171 17.28 -10.04 11.59
C THR A 171 18.41 -9.88 12.61
N SER A 172 18.95 -8.67 12.77
CA SER A 172 20.03 -8.39 13.73
C SER A 172 19.62 -8.51 15.20
N LEU A 173 18.30 -8.53 15.46
CA LEU A 173 17.73 -8.57 16.80
C LEU A 173 17.25 -9.96 17.22
N GLN A 174 17.20 -10.96 16.32
CA GLN A 174 16.73 -12.31 16.64
C GLN A 174 17.73 -13.07 17.52
#